data_AF-A0A655FL86-F1
#
_entry.id   AF-A0A655FL86-F1
#
_cell.length_a   1.000
_cell.length_b   1.000
_cell.length_c   1.000
_cell.angle_alpha   90.00
_cell.angle_beta   90.00
_cell.angle_gamma   90.00
#
_symmetry.space_group_name_H-M   'P 1'
#
loop_
_entity.id
_entity.type
_entity.pdbx_description
1 polymer ?
#
loop_
_entity_poly.entity_id
_entity_poly.type
_entity_poly.pdbx_seq_one_letter_code
_entity_poly.pdbx_strand_id
1 'polypeptide(L)'
;MSVIHIHGTADPLVRYHGGPGAGFARIDGPPVPDLNAFWREVNRCGALDTTTEGPVTTSGATCADNRRVVLLTVDDAGHRWPSFATQTLWRFFAAHFR
;
A
#
# COMPACT_ATOMS: atom_id res chain seq x y z
N MET A 1 6.09 -4.21 -13.18
CA MET A 1 5.40 -5.07 -12.21
C MET A 1 4.20 -4.36 -11.61
N SER A 2 3.10 -5.04 -11.37
CA SER A 2 1.98 -4.50 -10.58
C SER A 2 2.22 -4.65 -9.07
N VAL A 3 1.92 -3.61 -8.29
CA VAL A 3 2.18 -3.56 -6.83
C VAL A 3 0.94 -3.10 -6.09
N ILE A 4 0.61 -3.81 -5.01
CA ILE A 4 -0.44 -3.42 -4.07
C ILE A 4 0.10 -3.53 -2.65
N HIS A 5 -0.06 -2.45 -1.88
CA HIS A 5 0.32 -2.35 -0.48
C HIS A 5 -0.94 -2.04 0.33
N ILE A 6 -1.24 -2.82 1.37
CA ILE A 6 -2.32 -2.54 2.32
C ILE A 6 -1.68 -2.32 3.68
N HIS A 7 -1.91 -1.17 4.32
CA HIS A 7 -1.25 -0.81 5.58
C HIS A 7 -2.18 -0.04 6.52
N GLY A 8 -2.09 -0.32 7.82
CA GLY A 8 -2.81 0.42 8.85
C GLY A 8 -1.99 1.60 9.39
N THR A 9 -2.58 2.78 9.56
CA THR A 9 -1.84 3.98 10.02
C THR A 9 -1.35 3.87 11.46
N ALA A 10 -2.00 3.05 12.28
CA ALA A 10 -1.67 2.80 13.68
C ALA A 10 -0.84 1.52 13.90
N ASP A 11 -0.23 0.94 12.86
CA ASP A 11 0.63 -0.25 12.99
C ASP A 11 1.86 0.06 13.88
N PRO A 12 1.96 -0.56 15.08
CA PRO A 12 3.07 -0.28 15.97
C PRO A 12 4.32 -1.10 15.62
N LEU A 13 4.20 -2.18 14.85
CA LEU A 13 5.28 -3.13 14.54
C LEU A 13 6.02 -2.74 13.25
N VAL A 14 5.28 -2.27 12.25
CA VAL A 14 5.82 -1.71 11.01
C VAL A 14 5.16 -0.35 10.81
N ARG A 15 5.81 0.70 11.29
CA ARG A 15 5.21 2.03 11.39
C ARG A 15 4.89 2.61 10.01
N TYR A 16 3.67 3.09 9.83
CA TYR A 16 3.24 3.72 8.57
C TYR A 16 4.11 4.92 8.18
N HIS A 17 4.51 5.73 9.17
CA HIS A 17 5.40 6.89 8.98
C HIS A 17 6.89 6.55 9.08
N GLY A 18 7.24 5.26 9.06
CA GLY A 18 8.63 4.79 9.13
C GLY A 18 9.25 4.85 10.54
N GLY A 19 10.54 4.55 10.59
CA GLY A 19 11.31 4.47 11.82
C GLY A 19 11.16 3.12 12.54
N PRO A 20 11.87 2.94 13.67
CA PRO A 20 11.91 1.66 14.38
C PRO A 20 10.55 1.30 14.98
N GLY A 21 10.04 0.14 14.58
CA GLY A 21 8.83 -0.47 15.11
C GLY A 21 9.02 -1.11 16.49
N ALA A 22 7.90 -1.45 17.10
CA ALA A 22 7.83 -2.25 18.32
C ALA A 22 8.04 -3.76 18.01
N GLY A 23 8.09 -4.57 19.08
CA GLY A 23 8.26 -6.01 18.97
C GLY A 23 9.72 -6.45 18.84
N PHE A 24 9.91 -7.76 18.67
CA PHE A 24 11.25 -8.38 18.66
C PHE A 24 12.09 -7.97 17.45
N ALA A 25 11.47 -7.88 16.28
CA ALA A 25 12.17 -7.60 15.02
C ALA A 25 12.63 -6.14 14.88
N ARG A 26 12.00 -5.21 15.61
CA ARG A 26 12.31 -3.76 15.58
C ARG A 26 12.50 -3.22 14.15
N ILE A 27 11.57 -3.56 13.26
CA ILE A 27 11.67 -3.21 11.84
C ILE A 27 11.81 -1.70 11.70
N ASP A 28 12.91 -1.26 11.08
CA ASP A 28 13.21 0.14 10.83
C ASP A 28 13.20 0.37 9.31
N GLY A 29 12.05 0.80 8.82
CA GLY A 29 11.78 0.99 7.40
C GLY A 29 11.45 2.44 7.06
N PRO A 30 11.49 2.79 5.76
CA PRO A 30 11.02 4.09 5.30
C PRO A 30 9.50 4.25 5.55
N PRO A 31 8.96 5.48 5.49
CA PRO A 31 7.53 5.68 5.45
C PRO A 31 6.88 4.87 4.32
N VAL A 32 5.72 4.27 4.63
CA VAL A 32 4.94 3.47 3.67
C VAL A 32 4.56 4.27 2.41
N PRO A 33 4.14 5.55 2.50
CA PRO A 33 3.90 6.37 1.31
C PRO A 33 5.13 6.50 0.40
N ASP A 34 6.32 6.63 0.98
CA ASP A 34 7.57 6.78 0.25
C ASP A 34 7.97 5.46 -0.44
N LEU A 35 7.76 4.32 0.24
CA LEU A 35 7.97 3.00 -0.35
C LEU A 35 7.03 2.77 -1.54
N ASN A 36 5.76 3.20 -1.45
CA ASN A 36 4.85 3.13 -2.58
C ASN A 36 5.26 4.07 -3.71
N ALA A 37 5.71 5.29 -3.38
CA ALA A 37 6.22 6.26 -4.34
C ALA A 37 7.42 5.72 -5.12
N PHE A 38 8.35 5.04 -4.44
CA PHE A 38 9.48 4.35 -5.06
C PHE A 38 9.01 3.35 -6.13
N TRP A 39 8.02 2.51 -5.84
CA TRP A 39 7.49 1.57 -6.82
C TRP A 39 6.80 2.26 -8.00
N ARG A 40 6.15 3.40 -7.79
CA ARG A 40 5.60 4.21 -8.89
C ARG A 40 6.70 4.74 -9.81
N GLU A 41 7.79 5.22 -9.23
CA GLU A 41 8.96 5.71 -9.97
C GLU A 41 9.62 4.58 -10.77
N VAL A 42 9.93 3.45 -10.12
CA VAL A 42 10.49 2.26 -10.78
C VAL A 42 9.64 1.82 -11.97
N ASN A 43 8.32 1.86 -11.82
CA ASN A 43 7.39 1.45 -12.87
C ASN A 43 7.05 2.55 -13.89
N ARG A 44 7.57 3.77 -13.71
CA ARG A 44 7.26 4.96 -14.53
C ARG A 44 5.75 5.19 -14.67
N CYS A 45 5.05 5.15 -13.54
CA CYS A 45 3.60 5.34 -13.54
C CYS A 45 3.23 6.80 -13.81
N GLY A 46 2.00 7.00 -14.27
CA GLY A 46 1.44 8.33 -14.53
C GLY A 46 1.01 9.07 -13.26
N ALA A 47 0.06 9.99 -13.44
CA ALA A 47 -0.48 10.78 -12.36
C ALA A 47 -1.16 9.91 -11.28
N LEU A 48 -1.13 10.41 -10.05
CA LEU A 48 -1.82 9.82 -8.91
C LEU A 48 -3.33 10.03 -9.02
N ASP A 49 -4.08 8.99 -8.69
CA ASP A 49 -5.49 9.04 -8.36
C ASP A 49 -5.66 8.65 -6.88
N THR A 50 -6.62 9.25 -6.19
CA THR A 50 -6.88 8.95 -4.77
C THR A 50 -8.37 8.98 -4.48
N THR A 51 -8.85 7.95 -3.79
CA THR A 51 -10.23 7.82 -3.33
C THR A 51 -10.24 7.42 -1.87
N THR A 52 -11.26 7.85 -1.14
CA THR A 52 -11.46 7.46 0.26
C THR A 52 -12.87 6.93 0.44
N GLU A 53 -12.99 5.72 0.98
CA GLU A 53 -14.24 5.04 1.25
C GLU A 53 -14.21 4.53 2.71
N GLY A 54 -15.01 5.17 3.57
CA GLY A 54 -14.95 4.91 5.01
C GLY A 54 -13.52 5.12 5.55
N PRO A 55 -12.95 4.16 6.32
CA PRO A 55 -11.60 4.30 6.86
C PRO A 55 -10.49 4.01 5.85
N VAL A 56 -10.81 3.65 4.59
CA VAL A 56 -9.81 3.22 3.61
C VAL A 56 -9.57 4.32 2.59
N THR A 57 -8.33 4.80 2.52
CA THR A 57 -7.85 5.67 1.43
C THR A 57 -7.03 4.83 0.46
N THR A 58 -7.47 4.78 -0.79
CA THR A 58 -6.75 4.13 -1.90
C THR A 58 -6.05 5.21 -2.72
N SER A 59 -4.72 5.20 -2.72
CA SER A 59 -3.91 6.03 -3.64
C SER A 59 -3.28 5.12 -4.69
N GLY A 60 -3.45 5.42 -5.96
CA GLY A 60 -2.97 4.60 -7.05
C GLY A 60 -2.41 5.39 -8.21
N ALA A 61 -1.66 4.71 -9.07
CA ALA A 61 -1.24 5.24 -10.36
C ALA A 61 -1.19 4.11 -11.39
N THR A 62 -1.73 4.39 -12.58
CA THR A 62 -1.62 3.50 -13.74
C THR A 62 -0.24 3.64 -14.37
N CYS A 63 0.34 2.52 -14.78
CA CYS A 63 1.64 2.45 -15.43
C CYS A 63 1.47 1.76 -16.80
N ALA A 64 2.53 1.73 -17.61
CA ALA A 64 2.47 1.06 -18.92
C ALA A 64 2.09 -0.43 -18.79
N ASP A 65 1.59 -1.01 -19.88
CA ASP A 65 1.23 -2.44 -19.97
C ASP A 65 0.10 -2.87 -19.03
N ASN A 66 -0.86 -1.97 -18.74
CA ASN A 66 -1.97 -2.22 -17.81
C ASN A 66 -1.53 -2.57 -16.38
N ARG A 67 -0.32 -2.15 -16.00
CA ARG A 67 0.19 -2.29 -14.63
C ARG A 67 -0.35 -1.19 -13.75
N ARG A 68 -0.39 -1.47 -12.45
CA ARG A 68 -0.80 -0.47 -11.46
C ARG A 68 0.05 -0.57 -10.20
N VAL A 69 0.28 0.57 -9.56
CA VAL A 69 0.88 0.63 -8.21
C VAL A 69 -0.14 1.30 -7.30
N VAL A 70 -0.51 0.64 -6.21
CA VAL A 70 -1.58 1.08 -5.31
C VAL A 70 -1.17 0.94 -3.86
N LEU A 71 -1.51 1.93 -3.05
CA LEU A 71 -1.47 1.90 -1.59
C LEU A 71 -2.90 2.05 -1.04
N LEU A 72 -3.35 1.07 -0.27
CA LEU A 72 -4.54 1.16 0.56
C LEU A 72 -4.09 1.46 1.99
N THR A 73 -4.44 2.64 2.47
CA THR A 73 -4.19 3.09 3.83
C THR A 73 -5.47 2.92 4.64
N VAL A 74 -5.42 2.17 5.73
CA VAL A 74 -6.56 1.96 6.64
C VAL A 74 -6.34 2.80 7.88
N ASP A 75 -7.20 3.80 8.07
CA ASP A 75 -7.12 4.71 9.19
C ASP A 75 -7.35 4.00 10.53
N ASP A 76 -6.58 4.42 11.55
CA ASP A 76 -6.55 3.88 12.92
C ASP A 76 -6.39 2.35 13.04
N ALA A 77 -5.93 1.67 11.98
CA ALA A 77 -5.71 0.23 12.00
C ALA A 77 -4.29 -0.13 12.43
N GLY A 78 -4.16 -1.12 13.33
CA GLY A 78 -2.89 -1.69 13.75
C GLY A 78 -2.32 -2.77 12.81
N HIS A 79 -1.39 -3.58 13.33
CA HIS A 79 -0.78 -4.71 12.60
C HIS A 79 -1.75 -5.90 12.47
N ARG A 80 -2.63 -5.84 11.46
CA ARG A 80 -3.65 -6.87 11.22
C ARG A 80 -3.97 -7.00 9.75
N TRP A 81 -4.49 -8.16 9.38
CA TRP A 81 -5.05 -8.41 8.05
C TRP A 81 -6.53 -7.97 8.00
N PRO A 82 -6.91 -6.91 7.25
CA PRO A 82 -8.30 -6.52 7.10
C PRO A 82 -9.12 -7.61 6.39
N SER A 83 -10.40 -7.77 6.75
CA SER A 83 -11.28 -8.80 6.15
C SER A 83 -11.43 -8.65 4.62
N PHE A 84 -11.32 -7.42 4.10
CA PHE A 84 -11.38 -7.16 2.66
C PHE A 84 -10.07 -7.46 1.92
N ALA A 85 -8.93 -7.53 2.62
CA ALA A 85 -7.60 -7.49 2.00
C ALA A 85 -7.38 -8.65 1.03
N THR A 86 -7.76 -9.88 1.41
CA THR A 86 -7.63 -11.05 0.54
C THR A 86 -8.42 -10.88 -0.76
N GLN A 87 -9.69 -10.44 -0.67
CA GLN A 87 -10.53 -10.26 -1.85
C GLN A 87 -10.00 -9.12 -2.73
N THR A 88 -9.50 -8.05 -2.14
CA THR A 88 -8.90 -6.91 -2.85
C THR A 88 -7.63 -7.32 -3.60
N LEU A 89 -6.73 -8.10 -2.99
CA LEU A 89 -5.52 -8.62 -3.65
C LEU A 89 -5.87 -9.45 -4.89
N TRP A 90 -6.83 -10.38 -4.76
CA TRP A 90 -7.24 -11.21 -5.88
C TRP A 90 -7.85 -10.40 -7.03
N ARG A 91 -8.71 -9.43 -6.72
CA ARG A 91 -9.29 -8.54 -7.74
C ARG A 91 -8.21 -7.70 -8.43
N PHE A 92 -7.27 -7.17 -7.65
CA PHE A 92 -6.17 -6.37 -8.16
C PHE A 92 -5.32 -7.15 -9.17
N PHE A 93 -4.84 -8.33 -8.81
CA PHE A 93 -3.98 -9.10 -9.71
C PHE A 93 -4.75 -9.74 -10.86
N ALA A 94 -6.04 -10.04 -10.71
CA ALA A 94 -6.88 -10.45 -11.84
C ALA A 94 -7.00 -9.33 -12.89
N ALA A 95 -7.07 -8.06 -12.46
CA ALA A 95 -7.14 -6.90 -13.35
C ALA A 95 -5.77 -6.45 -13.89
N HIS A 96 -4.68 -6.72 -13.14
CA HIS A 96 -3.33 -6.20 -13.40
C HIS A 96 -2.27 -7.33 -13.33
N PHE A 97 -2.43 -8.38 -14.14
CA PHE A 97 -1.58 -9.58 -14.09
C PHE A 97 -0.19 -9.44 -14.76
N ARG A 98 0.18 -8.23 -15.21
CA ARG A 98 1.47 -7.93 -15.84
C ARG A 98 2.45 -7.21 -14.90
#